data_AF-A0A7D4KGC4-F1
#
_entry.id   AF-A0A7D4KGC4-F1
#
_cell.length_a   1.000
_cell.length_b   1.000
_cell.length_c   1.000
_cell.angle_alpha   90.00
_cell.angle_beta   90.00
_cell.angle_gamma   90.00
#
_symmetry.space_group_name_H-M   'P 1'
#
loop_
_entity.id
_entity.type
_entity.pdbx_description
1 polymer ?
#
loop_
_entity_poly.entity_id
_entity_poly.type
_entity_poly.pdbx_seq_one_letter_code
_entity_poly.pdbx_strand_id
1 'polypeptide(L)'
;MKRLFFLGLITLFFVSCASSLNSEKIDTLKEQQKVLKMTTELNKLQLDYEKEKANNVELSKKAADINVEANIATTEFNTTNASNTVKDAKTTIKRLKEAKSINKKLAKSQKTLTKMEKKIAKVKAKIDDCNKRIKFVNNQ
;
A
#
# COMPACT_ATOMS: atom_id res chain seq x y z
N MET A 1 39.07 34.35 37.22
CA MET A 1 37.59 34.34 37.36
C MET A 1 36.90 34.84 36.10
N LYS A 2 37.04 34.15 34.95
CA LYS A 2 36.40 34.55 33.67
C LYS A 2 35.75 33.36 32.94
N ARG A 3 35.26 32.37 33.68
CA ARG A 3 34.58 31.18 33.10
C ARG A 3 33.22 30.87 33.72
N LEU A 4 32.73 31.68 34.67
CA LEU A 4 31.43 31.48 35.32
C LEU A 4 30.31 32.38 34.75
N PHE A 5 30.62 33.33 33.88
CA PHE A 5 29.62 34.23 33.30
C PHE A 5 28.88 33.67 32.08
N PHE A 6 29.31 32.55 31.51
CA PHE A 6 28.68 31.96 30.32
C PHE A 6 27.65 30.86 30.63
N LEU A 7 27.52 30.42 31.89
CA LEU A 7 26.49 29.45 32.28
C LEU A 7 25.16 30.09 32.72
N GLY A 8 25.12 31.42 32.94
CA GLY A 8 23.93 32.13 33.39
C GLY A 8 23.00 32.63 32.26
N LEU A 9 23.40 32.51 30.99
CA LEU A 9 22.68 33.09 29.85
C LEU A 9 21.86 32.08 29.03
N ILE A 10 22.01 30.77 29.28
CA ILE A 10 21.21 29.73 28.62
C ILE A 10 19.95 29.39 29.45
N THR A 11 19.94 29.70 30.74
CA THR A 11 18.78 29.43 31.62
C THR A 11 17.67 30.48 31.52
N LEU A 12 17.90 31.62 30.86
CA LEU A 12 16.89 32.68 30.72
C LEU A 12 16.05 32.61 29.43
N PHE A 13 16.29 31.64 28.55
CA PHE A 13 15.46 31.43 27.34
C PHE A 13 14.41 30.32 27.50
N PHE A 14 14.39 29.60 28.63
CA PHE A 14 13.42 28.54 28.90
C PHE A 14 12.27 28.97 29.84
N VAL A 15 12.22 30.24 30.25
CA VAL A 15 11.18 30.75 31.20
C VAL A 15 10.38 31.89 30.57
N SER A 16 9.97 31.76 29.30
CA SER A 16 9.00 32.68 28.68
C SER A 16 8.01 32.05 27.72
N CYS A 17 7.92 30.71 27.65
CA CYS A 17 6.79 30.02 26.99
C CYS A 17 5.74 29.49 27.99
N ALA A 18 5.85 29.82 29.29
CA ALA A 18 4.90 29.37 30.31
C ALA A 18 3.63 30.23 30.42
N SER A 19 3.54 31.35 29.71
CA SER A 19 2.38 32.23 29.73
C SER A 19 1.48 32.00 28.50
N SER A 20 0.33 31.35 28.76
CA SER A 20 -0.82 31.12 27.87
C SER A 20 -0.72 29.97 26.84
N LEU A 21 -0.37 28.76 27.27
CA LEU A 21 -0.86 27.57 26.56
C LEU A 21 -2.37 27.42 26.82
N ASN A 22 -3.18 28.16 26.07
CA ASN A 22 -4.62 27.94 25.97
C ASN A 22 -4.89 26.51 25.47
N SER A 23 -5.81 25.81 26.12
CA SER A 23 -6.17 24.40 25.84
C SER A 23 -6.48 24.16 24.36
N GLU A 24 -7.11 25.14 23.70
CA GLU A 24 -7.44 25.12 22.27
C GLU A 24 -6.21 24.99 21.35
N LYS A 25 -5.08 25.65 21.69
CA LYS A 25 -3.84 25.56 20.93
C LYS A 25 -3.21 24.17 21.06
N ILE A 26 -3.27 23.59 22.27
CA ILE A 26 -2.81 22.21 22.53
C ILE A 26 -3.67 21.21 21.75
N ASP A 27 -4.99 21.38 21.76
CA ASP A 27 -5.90 20.45 21.07
C ASP A 27 -5.79 20.56 19.55
N THR A 28 -5.57 21.76 19.00
CA THR A 28 -5.25 21.96 17.59
C THR A 28 -3.97 21.23 17.19
N LEU A 29 -2.89 21.37 17.98
CA LEU A 29 -1.63 20.67 17.72
C LEU A 29 -1.78 19.15 17.76
N LYS A 30 -2.58 18.61 18.69
CA LYS A 30 -2.89 17.17 18.75
C LYS A 30 -3.64 16.69 17.50
N GLU A 31 -4.62 17.44 17.02
CA GLU A 31 -5.35 17.10 15.79
C GLU A 31 -4.44 17.20 14.55
N GLN A 32 -3.58 18.22 14.46
CA GLN A 32 -2.57 18.31 13.40
C GLN A 32 -1.59 17.12 13.42
N GLN A 33 -1.15 16.69 14.60
CA GLN A 33 -0.31 15.50 14.74
C GLN A 33 -1.02 14.23 14.26
N LYS A 34 -2.33 14.07 14.57
CA LYS A 34 -3.13 12.95 14.06
C LYS A 34 -3.23 12.98 12.54
N VAL A 35 -3.51 14.14 11.94
CA VAL A 35 -3.55 14.31 10.48
C VAL A 35 -2.20 13.95 9.86
N LEU A 36 -1.09 14.42 10.41
CA LEU A 36 0.25 14.11 9.90
C LEU A 36 0.55 12.60 9.92
N LYS A 37 0.17 11.91 11.02
CA LYS A 37 0.32 10.46 11.13
C LYS A 37 -0.52 9.73 10.09
N MET A 38 -1.79 10.10 9.93
CA MET A 38 -2.68 9.49 8.92
C MET A 38 -2.22 9.77 7.49
N THR A 39 -1.69 10.95 7.20
CA THR A 39 -1.10 11.29 5.89
C THR A 39 0.12 10.43 5.59
N THR A 40 0.98 10.18 6.59
CA THR A 40 2.11 9.25 6.43
C THR A 40 1.62 7.83 6.13
N GLU A 41 0.60 7.35 6.85
CA GLU A 41 -0.02 6.04 6.59
C GLU A 41 -0.66 5.97 5.19
N LEU A 42 -1.31 7.05 4.74
CA LEU A 42 -1.90 7.16 3.41
C LEU A 42 -0.83 7.06 2.32
N ASN A 43 0.27 7.79 2.45
CA ASN A 43 1.37 7.76 1.49
C ASN A 43 1.98 6.36 1.39
N LYS A 44 2.17 5.68 2.52
CA LYS A 44 2.63 4.28 2.54
C LYS A 44 1.65 3.34 1.82
N LEU A 45 0.35 3.48 2.10
CA LEU A 45 -0.69 2.68 1.42
C LEU A 45 -0.72 2.92 -0.09
N GLN A 46 -0.52 4.17 -0.54
CA GLN A 46 -0.46 4.50 -1.97
C GLN A 46 0.78 3.91 -2.63
N LEU A 47 1.95 3.97 -1.98
CA LEU A 47 3.17 3.32 -2.48
C LEU A 47 3.00 1.80 -2.60
N ASP A 48 2.43 1.15 -1.58
CA ASP A 48 2.17 -0.29 -1.59
C ASP A 48 1.13 -0.66 -2.66
N TYR A 49 0.12 0.19 -2.89
CA TYR A 49 -0.87 0.02 -3.95
C TYR A 49 -0.23 0.06 -5.35
N GLU A 50 0.63 1.04 -5.63
CA GLU A 50 1.31 1.13 -6.94
C GLU A 50 2.25 -0.07 -7.18
N LYS A 51 2.95 -0.54 -6.14
CA LYS A 51 3.74 -1.78 -6.22
C LYS A 51 2.87 -3.00 -6.55
N GLU A 52 1.74 -3.16 -5.87
CA GLU A 52 0.82 -4.27 -6.13
C GLU A 52 0.20 -4.16 -7.53
N LYS A 53 -0.07 -2.94 -8.01
CA LYS A 53 -0.59 -2.69 -9.36
C LYS A 53 0.42 -3.10 -10.43
N ALA A 54 1.70 -2.77 -10.25
CA ALA A 54 2.77 -3.23 -11.13
C ALA A 54 2.87 -4.78 -11.15
N ASN A 55 2.84 -5.41 -9.97
CA ASN A 55 2.79 -6.87 -9.85
C ASN A 55 1.55 -7.46 -10.53
N ASN A 56 0.39 -6.81 -10.43
CA ASN A 56 -0.85 -7.25 -11.09
C ASN A 56 -0.73 -7.25 -12.61
N VAL A 57 -0.12 -6.22 -13.18
CA VAL A 57 0.14 -6.10 -14.63
C VAL A 57 1.08 -7.21 -15.09
N GLU A 58 2.16 -7.47 -14.36
CA GLU A 58 3.09 -8.55 -14.67
C GLU A 58 2.40 -9.92 -14.61
N LEU A 59 1.60 -10.17 -13.56
CA LEU A 59 0.81 -11.39 -13.44
C LEU A 59 -0.23 -11.54 -14.54
N SER A 60 -0.85 -10.43 -14.98
CA SER A 60 -1.84 -10.42 -16.05
C SER A 60 -1.20 -10.82 -17.38
N LYS A 61 -0.01 -10.28 -17.69
CA LYS A 61 0.75 -10.69 -18.88
C LYS A 61 1.13 -12.17 -18.82
N LYS A 62 1.74 -12.60 -17.71
CA LYS A 62 2.10 -14.03 -17.52
C LYS A 62 0.91 -14.96 -17.61
N ALA A 63 -0.26 -14.54 -17.09
CA ALA A 63 -1.50 -15.30 -17.18
C ALA A 63 -1.97 -15.44 -18.62
N ALA A 64 -1.94 -14.36 -19.40
CA ALA A 64 -2.30 -14.39 -20.82
C ALA A 64 -1.40 -15.35 -21.59
N ASP A 65 -0.08 -15.23 -21.45
CA ASP A 65 0.90 -16.05 -22.15
C ASP A 65 0.73 -17.54 -21.82
N ILE A 66 0.69 -17.90 -20.53
CA ILE A 66 0.57 -19.31 -20.12
C ILE A 66 -0.80 -19.92 -20.45
N ASN A 67 -1.88 -19.12 -20.47
CA ASN A 67 -3.19 -19.60 -20.87
C ASN A 67 -3.23 -19.91 -22.38
N VAL A 68 -2.56 -19.10 -23.21
CA VAL A 68 -2.37 -19.40 -24.64
C VAL A 68 -1.59 -20.70 -24.82
N GLU A 69 -0.44 -20.85 -24.16
CA GLU A 69 0.35 -22.08 -24.22
C GLU A 69 -0.41 -23.32 -23.74
N ALA A 70 -1.20 -23.18 -22.67
CA ALA A 70 -2.03 -24.26 -22.16
C ALA A 70 -3.13 -24.64 -23.15
N ASN A 71 -3.80 -23.66 -23.77
CA ASN A 71 -4.82 -23.92 -24.80
C ASN A 71 -4.22 -24.64 -26.01
N ILE A 72 -3.07 -24.20 -26.51
CA ILE A 72 -2.36 -24.87 -27.61
C ILE A 72 -2.03 -26.33 -27.24
N ALA A 73 -1.47 -26.55 -26.05
CA ALA A 73 -1.13 -27.89 -25.58
C ALA A 73 -2.37 -28.80 -25.41
N THR A 74 -3.56 -28.25 -25.23
CA THR A 74 -4.81 -29.05 -25.18
C THR A 74 -5.34 -29.44 -26.57
N THR A 75 -4.87 -28.81 -27.64
CA THR A 75 -5.33 -29.08 -29.01
C THR A 75 -4.35 -29.91 -29.85
N GLU A 76 -3.07 -29.99 -29.46
CA GLU A 76 -1.99 -30.58 -30.26
C GLU A 76 -1.57 -32.00 -29.84
N PHE A 77 -2.51 -32.86 -29.49
CA PHE A 77 -2.16 -34.25 -29.13
C PHE A 77 -1.70 -35.05 -30.34
N ASN A 78 -0.51 -35.64 -30.26
CA ASN A 78 -0.06 -36.61 -31.24
C ASN A 78 -0.90 -37.90 -31.13
N THR A 79 -1.48 -38.34 -32.25
CA THR A 79 -2.26 -39.58 -32.37
C THR A 79 -1.55 -40.67 -33.18
N THR A 80 -0.32 -40.42 -33.61
CA THR A 80 0.48 -41.36 -34.42
C THR A 80 0.83 -42.63 -33.65
N ASN A 81 1.09 -42.52 -32.35
CA ASN A 81 1.24 -43.68 -31.47
C ASN A 81 0.97 -43.31 -30.00
N ALA A 82 0.65 -44.33 -29.20
CA ALA A 82 0.28 -44.16 -27.79
C ALA A 82 1.39 -43.51 -26.93
N SER A 83 2.66 -43.80 -27.20
CA SER A 83 3.79 -43.25 -26.44
C SER A 83 3.87 -41.72 -26.58
N ASN A 84 3.74 -41.23 -27.81
CA ASN A 84 3.71 -39.79 -28.09
C ASN A 84 2.48 -39.13 -27.45
N THR A 85 1.30 -39.75 -27.55
CA THR A 85 0.09 -39.25 -26.88
C THR A 85 0.28 -39.08 -25.37
N VAL A 86 0.92 -40.05 -24.70
CA VAL A 86 1.21 -39.99 -23.26
C VAL A 86 2.20 -38.86 -22.93
N LYS A 87 3.21 -38.64 -23.78
CA LYS A 87 4.18 -37.55 -23.61
C LYS A 87 3.52 -36.18 -23.70
N ASP A 88 2.64 -35.99 -24.68
CA ASP A 88 1.89 -34.75 -24.87
C ASP A 88 0.94 -34.52 -23.68
N ALA A 89 0.19 -35.55 -23.27
CA ALA A 89 -0.68 -35.48 -22.09
C ALA A 89 0.04 -35.02 -20.82
N LYS A 90 1.24 -35.56 -20.54
CA LYS A 90 2.06 -35.13 -19.40
C LYS A 90 2.44 -33.66 -19.49
N THR A 91 2.81 -33.20 -20.68
CA THR A 91 3.18 -31.81 -20.94
C THR A 91 1.99 -30.87 -20.77
N THR A 92 0.83 -31.24 -21.32
CA THR A 92 -0.43 -30.50 -21.18
C THR A 92 -0.86 -30.37 -19.72
N ILE A 93 -0.77 -31.45 -18.93
CA ILE A 93 -1.06 -31.41 -17.48
C ILE A 93 -0.13 -30.42 -16.76
N LYS A 94 1.16 -30.40 -17.10
CA LYS A 94 2.12 -29.46 -16.51
C LYS A 94 1.74 -28.01 -16.81
N ARG A 95 1.48 -27.68 -18.07
CA ARG A 95 1.06 -26.32 -18.49
C ARG A 95 -0.24 -25.88 -17.83
N LEU A 96 -1.24 -26.77 -17.76
CA LEU A 96 -2.51 -26.49 -17.08
C LEU A 96 -2.31 -26.20 -15.57
N LYS A 97 -1.40 -26.92 -14.90
CA LYS A 97 -1.07 -26.66 -13.49
C LYS A 97 -0.39 -25.30 -13.30
N GLU A 98 0.53 -24.94 -14.20
CA GLU A 98 1.21 -23.65 -14.18
C GLU A 98 0.22 -22.50 -14.43
N ALA A 99 -0.62 -22.63 -15.46
CA ALA A 99 -1.71 -21.68 -15.75
C ALA A 99 -2.64 -21.48 -14.55
N LYS A 100 -3.10 -22.57 -13.92
CA LYS A 100 -3.92 -22.51 -12.69
C LYS A 100 -3.22 -21.75 -11.56
N SER A 101 -1.93 -21.99 -11.36
CA SER A 101 -1.14 -21.33 -10.31
C SER A 101 -1.01 -19.83 -10.55
N ILE A 102 -0.69 -19.41 -11.78
CA ILE A 102 -0.55 -17.99 -12.15
C ILE A 102 -1.90 -17.28 -12.07
N ASN A 103 -2.98 -17.87 -12.61
CA ASN A 103 -4.32 -17.29 -12.50
C ASN A 103 -4.76 -17.12 -11.04
N LYS A 104 -4.39 -18.06 -10.15
CA LYS A 104 -4.66 -17.93 -8.70
C LYS A 104 -3.88 -16.77 -8.08
N LYS A 105 -2.63 -16.53 -8.48
CA LYS A 105 -1.85 -15.37 -8.03
C LYS A 105 -2.44 -14.05 -8.53
N LEU A 106 -2.84 -13.99 -9.80
CA LEU A 106 -3.51 -12.84 -10.39
C LEU A 106 -4.79 -12.48 -9.62
N ALA A 107 -5.66 -13.47 -9.39
CA ALA A 107 -6.90 -13.26 -8.63
C ALA A 107 -6.66 -12.77 -7.20
N LYS A 108 -5.59 -13.24 -6.54
CA LYS A 108 -5.19 -12.74 -5.21
C LYS A 108 -4.73 -11.28 -5.27
N SER A 109 -3.88 -10.95 -6.24
CA SER A 109 -3.39 -9.58 -6.46
C SER A 109 -4.56 -8.60 -6.71
N GLN A 110 -5.51 -8.96 -7.57
CA GLN A 110 -6.73 -8.17 -7.82
C GLN A 110 -7.54 -7.94 -6.53
N LYS A 111 -7.74 -8.98 -5.71
CA LYS A 111 -8.41 -8.86 -4.41
C LYS A 111 -7.64 -7.95 -3.43
N THR A 112 -6.31 -7.98 -3.46
CA THR A 112 -5.47 -7.11 -2.64
C THR A 112 -5.65 -5.65 -3.05
N LEU A 113 -5.62 -5.34 -4.35
CA LEU A 113 -5.87 -3.99 -4.87
C LEU A 113 -7.22 -3.43 -4.40
N THR A 114 -8.30 -4.19 -4.57
CA THR A 114 -9.64 -3.76 -4.11
C THR A 114 -9.69 -3.51 -2.58
N LYS A 115 -8.97 -4.31 -1.78
CA LYS A 115 -8.88 -4.09 -0.34
C LYS A 115 -8.08 -2.83 0.00
N MET A 116 -6.99 -2.57 -0.73
CA MET A 116 -6.17 -1.37 -0.57
C MET A 116 -6.95 -0.10 -0.94
N GLU A 117 -7.68 -0.11 -2.05
CA GLU A 117 -8.56 1.01 -2.47
C GLU A 117 -9.56 1.39 -1.37
N LYS A 118 -10.22 0.38 -0.78
CA LYS A 118 -11.14 0.59 0.34
C LYS A 118 -10.44 1.18 1.58
N LYS A 119 -9.21 0.75 1.88
CA LYS A 119 -8.42 1.31 2.99
C LYS A 119 -8.00 2.76 2.72
N ILE A 120 -7.50 3.04 1.51
CA ILE A 120 -7.12 4.38 1.07
C ILE A 120 -8.32 5.33 1.19
N ALA A 121 -9.49 4.93 0.69
CA ALA A 121 -10.71 5.74 0.80
C ALA A 121 -11.10 6.03 2.27
N LYS A 122 -11.02 5.02 3.15
CA LYS A 122 -11.28 5.20 4.58
C LYS A 122 -10.30 6.15 5.26
N VAL A 123 -9.01 6.07 4.94
CA VAL A 123 -7.99 6.96 5.51
C VAL A 123 -8.19 8.39 5.01
N LYS A 124 -8.46 8.59 3.71
CA LYS A 124 -8.80 9.90 3.15
C LYS A 124 -10.00 10.53 3.87
N ALA A 125 -11.09 9.78 4.06
CA ALA A 125 -12.27 10.28 4.75
C ALA A 125 -11.98 10.70 6.21
N LYS A 126 -11.12 9.96 6.93
CA LYS A 126 -10.70 10.33 8.29
C LYS A 126 -9.83 11.59 8.32
N ILE A 127 -8.93 11.74 7.35
CA ILE A 127 -8.11 12.95 7.21
C ILE A 127 -9.02 14.16 6.95
N ASP A 128 -10.00 14.04 6.07
CA ASP A 128 -10.95 15.11 5.77
C ASP A 128 -11.79 15.52 6.98
N ASP A 129 -12.24 14.55 7.78
CA ASP A 129 -12.96 14.81 9.04
C ASP A 129 -12.09 15.57 10.06
N CYS A 130 -10.86 15.11 10.30
CA CYS A 130 -9.92 15.82 11.17
C CYS A 130 -9.60 17.23 10.67
N ASN A 131 -9.42 17.42 9.36
CA ASN A 131 -9.16 18.74 8.76
C ASN A 131 -10.35 19.71 8.94
N LYS A 132 -11.60 19.21 8.87
CA LYS A 132 -12.78 20.03 9.19
C LYS A 132 -12.77 20.47 10.66
N ARG A 133 -12.48 19.55 11.59
CA ARG A 133 -12.40 19.85 13.02
C ARG A 133 -11.32 20.90 13.34
N ILE A 134 -10.16 20.84 12.69
CA ILE A 134 -9.10 21.87 12.84
C ILE A 134 -9.59 23.25 12.37
N LYS A 135 -10.26 23.34 11.21
CA LYS A 135 -10.80 24.62 10.70
C LYS A 135 -11.85 25.24 11.64
N PHE A 136 -12.66 24.40 12.31
CA PHE A 136 -13.63 24.87 13.29
C PHE A 136 -12.97 25.52 14.53
N VAL A 137 -11.81 25.03 14.96
CA VAL A 137 -11.10 25.58 16.13
C VAL A 137 -10.36 26.89 15.81
N ASN A 138 -9.91 27.09 14.56
CA ASN A 138 -9.16 28.28 14.14
C ASN A 138 -10.01 29.50 13.74
N ASN A 139 -11.35 29.43 13.87
CA ASN A 139 -12.27 30.51 13.44
C ASN A 139 -12.77 31.41 14.60
N GLN A 140 -12.00 31.55 15.69
CA GLN A 140 -12.28 32.50 16.78
C GLN A 140 -11.30 33.68 16.76
#